data_AF-A0A4P0XYP0-F1
#
_entry.id   AF-A0A4P0XYP0-F1
#
_cell.length_a   1.000
_cell.length_b   1.000
_cell.length_c   1.000
_cell.angle_alpha   90.00
_cell.angle_beta   90.00
_cell.angle_gamma   90.00
#
_symmetry.space_group_name_H-M   'P 1'
#
loop_
_entity.id
_entity.type
_entity.pdbx_description
1 polymer ?
#
loop_
_entity_poly.entity_id
_entity_poly.type
_entity_poly.pdbx_seq_one_letter_code
_entity_poly.pdbx_strand_id
1 'polypeptide(L)' 'MTSMLTADYRPAVSPFAMTAIITFADEQGGCRYTATVLHADDETREQHEQMGFFEGWNIVIDQLNDLALPLR' A
#
# COMPACT_ATOMS: atom_id res chain seq x y z
N MET A 1 16.22 14.06 4.15
CA MET A 1 14.76 14.27 4.20
C MET A 1 14.28 13.89 5.59
N THR A 2 13.60 14.76 6.33
CA THR A 2 13.13 14.48 7.72
C THR A 2 11.66 14.05 7.80
N SER A 3 10.91 14.15 6.70
CA SER A 3 9.52 13.67 6.58
C SER A 3 9.30 13.00 5.22
N MET A 4 8.60 11.86 5.20
CA MET A 4 8.16 11.19 3.96
C MET A 4 6.87 11.77 3.39
N LEU A 5 6.22 12.69 4.12
CA LEU A 5 4.97 13.33 3.76
C LEU A 5 5.12 14.86 3.71
N THR A 6 4.33 15.46 2.83
CA THR A 6 4.11 16.90 2.69
C THR A 6 2.64 17.23 3.07
N ALA A 7 2.17 18.44 2.74
CA ALA A 7 0.77 18.82 3.01
C ALA A 7 -0.23 17.83 2.38
N ASP A 8 -1.42 17.74 2.98
CA ASP A 8 -2.52 16.88 2.52
C ASP A 8 -2.14 15.41 2.36
N TYR A 9 -1.17 14.94 3.15
CA TYR A 9 -0.62 13.58 3.09
C TYR A 9 -0.04 13.24 1.71
N ARG A 10 0.43 14.23 0.94
CA ARG A 10 1.13 13.95 -0.32
C ARG A 10 2.54 13.43 -0.03
N PRO A 11 3.01 12.37 -0.70
CA PRO A 11 4.37 11.89 -0.51
C PRO A 11 5.39 12.96 -0.90
N ALA A 12 6.49 13.05 -0.15
CA ALA A 12 7.62 13.88 -0.53
C ALA A 12 8.33 13.27 -1.76
N VAL A 13 9.10 14.08 -2.50
CA VAL A 13 9.86 13.59 -3.68
C VAL A 13 11.06 12.77 -3.20
N SER A 14 10.92 11.44 -3.19
CA SER A 14 11.96 10.47 -2.80
C SER A 14 11.60 9.08 -3.33
N PRO A 15 12.58 8.24 -3.70
CA PRO A 15 12.32 6.88 -4.18
C PRO A 15 11.55 5.97 -3.21
N PHE A 16 11.56 6.30 -1.92
CA PHE A 16 10.91 5.49 -0.87
C PHE A 16 9.65 6.14 -0.30
N ALA A 17 9.35 7.38 -0.67
CA ALA A 17 8.21 8.09 -0.10
C ALA A 17 6.93 7.68 -0.85
N MET A 18 5.95 7.20 -0.09
CA MET A 18 4.62 6.87 -0.60
C MET A 18 3.56 7.19 0.45
N THR A 19 2.32 7.33 0.01
CA THR A 19 1.16 7.35 0.90
C THR A 19 0.24 6.19 0.56
N ALA A 20 0.05 5.27 1.50
CA ALA A 20 -0.87 4.17 1.35
C ALA A 20 -2.21 4.51 2.01
N ILE A 21 -3.27 4.50 1.20
CA ILE A 21 -4.65 4.61 1.65
C ILE A 21 -5.22 3.20 1.65
N ILE A 22 -5.55 2.69 2.83
CA ILE A 22 -6.07 1.34 3.00
C ILE A 22 -7.52 1.44 3.44
N THR A 23 -8.42 0.84 2.66
CA THR A 23 -9.85 0.78 2.97
C THR A 23 -10.33 -0.66 3.04
N PHE A 24 -11.29 -0.87 3.93
CA PHE A 24 -11.96 -2.15 4.12
C PHE A 24 -13.46 -1.95 3.91
N ALA A 25 -14.11 -2.93 3.28
CA ALA A 25 -15.55 -2.94 3.13
C ALA A 25 -16.08 -4.36 3.30
N ASP A 26 -17.29 -4.48 3.86
CA ASP A 26 -17.97 -5.76 3.94
C ASP A 26 -18.20 -6.33 2.53
N GLU A 27 -17.87 -7.60 2.35
CA GLU A 27 -18.10 -8.34 1.11
C GLU A 27 -18.47 -9.79 1.48
N GLN A 28 -19.35 -10.43 0.73
CA GLN A 28 -20.03 -11.67 1.18
C GLN A 28 -19.05 -12.74 1.69
N GLY A 29 -19.17 -13.09 2.98
CA GLY A 29 -18.32 -14.09 3.63
C GLY A 29 -16.90 -13.62 3.96
N GLY A 30 -16.59 -12.34 3.79
CA GLY A 30 -15.27 -11.79 4.06
C GLY A 30 -15.23 -10.27 4.11
N CYS A 31 -14.10 -9.72 3.66
CA CYS A 31 -13.83 -8.29 3.67
C CYS A 31 -13.05 -7.95 2.41
N ARG A 32 -13.50 -6.93 1.68
CA ARG A 32 -12.75 -6.38 0.56
C ARG A 32 -11.65 -5.48 1.11
N TYR A 33 -10.40 -5.84 0.86
CA TYR A 33 -9.23 -5.01 1.12
C TYR A 33 -8.89 -4.21 -0.13
N THR A 34 -8.67 -2.90 0.00
CA THR A 34 -8.17 -2.07 -1.10
C THR A 34 -7.04 -1.20 -0.59
N ALA A 35 -5.88 -1.31 -1.24
CA ALA A 35 -4.75 -0.41 -1.04
C ALA A 35 -4.60 0.49 -2.27
N THR A 36 -4.66 1.80 -2.06
CA THR A 36 -4.28 2.81 -3.06
C THR A 36 -2.98 3.46 -2.60
N VAL A 37 -1.93 3.33 -3.41
CA VAL A 37 -0.62 3.90 -3.09
C VAL A 37 -0.36 5.10 -3.99
N LEU A 38 -0.11 6.25 -3.37
CA LEU A 38 0.26 7.49 -4.02
C LEU A 38 1.77 7.65 -4.00
N HIS A 39 2.31 8.05 -5.15
CA HIS A 39 3.70 8.46 -5.35
C HIS A 39 3.76 9.96 -5.68
N ALA A 40 4.95 10.54 -5.61
CA ALA A 40 5.13 11.96 -5.90
C ALA A 40 4.95 12.26 -7.40
N ASP A 41 5.37 11.32 -8.25
CA ASP A 41 5.35 11.40 -9.71
C ASP A 41 5.30 9.99 -10.33
N ASP A 42 5.17 9.94 -11.65
CA ASP A 42 5.08 8.68 -12.41
C ASP A 42 6.39 7.89 -12.40
N GLU A 43 7.54 8.57 -12.40
CA GLU A 43 8.86 7.92 -12.41
C GLU A 43 9.08 7.12 -11.12
N THR A 44 8.80 7.72 -9.96
CA THR A 44 8.91 7.04 -8.66
C THR A 44 7.89 5.91 -8.50
N ARG A 45 6.69 6.07 -9.08
CA ARG A 45 5.68 4.99 -9.15
C ARG A 45 6.19 3.79 -9.95
N GLU A 46 6.73 4.04 -11.14
CA GLU A 46 7.25 3.00 -12.03
C GLU A 46 8.48 2.29 -11.43
N GLN A 47 9.38 3.03 -10.80
CA GLN A 47 10.52 2.44 -10.10
C GLN A 47 10.07 1.50 -8.99
N HIS A 48 9.10 1.90 -8.17
CA HIS A 48 8.57 1.04 -7.10
C HIS A 48 7.90 -0.22 -7.66
N GLU A 49 7.15 -0.08 -8.74
CA GLU A 49 6.54 -1.21 -9.44
C GLU A 49 7.59 -2.20 -9.96
N GLN A 50 8.64 -1.71 -10.63
CA GLN A 50 9.75 -2.52 -11.15
C GLN A 50 10.56 -3.22 -10.06
N MET A 51 10.60 -2.65 -8.85
CA MET A 51 11.21 -3.28 -7.67
C MET A 51 10.37 -4.46 -7.11
N GLY A 52 9.21 -4.75 -7.69
CA GLY A 52 8.36 -5.86 -7.28
C GLY A 52 7.28 -5.48 -6.28
N PHE A 53 6.81 -4.22 -6.30
CA PHE A 53 5.80 -3.71 -5.36
C PHE A 53 4.60 -4.66 -5.21
N PHE A 54 3.96 -5.06 -6.31
CA PHE A 54 2.76 -5.89 -6.24
C PHE A 54 3.02 -7.28 -5.66
N GLU A 55 4.15 -7.90 -6.00
CA GLU A 55 4.55 -9.18 -5.43
C GLU A 55 4.78 -9.06 -3.92
N GLY A 56 5.61 -8.11 -3.50
CA GLY A 56 5.91 -7.89 -2.08
C GLY A 56 4.68 -7.50 -1.27
N TRP A 57 3.81 -6.64 -1.81
CA TRP A 57 2.58 -6.24 -1.15
C TRP A 57 1.61 -7.41 -1.01
N ASN A 58 1.43 -8.22 -2.06
CA ASN A 58 0.56 -9.40 -2.00
C ASN A 58 1.06 -10.43 -1.00
N ILE A 59 2.37 -10.68 -0.90
CA ILE A 59 2.94 -11.57 0.12
C ILE A 59 2.50 -11.16 1.54
N VAL A 60 2.55 -9.86 1.85
CA VAL A 60 2.16 -9.36 3.17
C VAL A 60 0.64 -9.45 3.38
N ILE A 61 -0.16 -9.26 2.34
CA ILE A 61 -1.62 -9.43 2.42
C ILE A 61 -2.02 -10.89 2.59
N ASP A 62 -1.32 -11.83 1.95
CA ASP A 62 -1.52 -13.27 2.16
C ASP A 62 -1.22 -13.64 3.62
N GLN A 63 -0.08 -13.15 4.16
CA GLN A 63 0.27 -13.34 5.57
C GLN A 63 -0.77 -12.75 6.53
N LEU A 64 -1.29 -11.56 6.21
CA LEU A 64 -2.36 -10.93 6.99
C LEU A 64 -3.66 -11.74 6.94
N ASN A 65 -4.01 -12.27 5.77
CA ASN A 65 -5.19 -13.12 5.60
C ASN A 65 -5.04 -14.42 6.40
N ASP A 66 -3.90 -15.09 6.34
CA ASP A 66 -3.60 -16.29 7.12
C ASP A 66 -3.72 -16.05 8.62
N LEU A 67 -3.26 -14.89 9.10
CA LEU A 67 -3.41 -14.48 10.49
C LEU A 67 -4.88 -14.18 10.86
N ALA A 68 -5.64 -13.56 9.95
CA ALA A 68 -7.02 -13.14 10.21
C ALA A 68 -8.03 -14.30 10.14
N LEU A 69 -7.79 -15.31 9.30
CA LEU A 69 -8.68 -16.46 9.13
C LEU A 69 -9.07 -17.16 10.45
N PRO A 70 -8.15 -17.52 11.36
CA PRO A 70 -8.50 -18.17 12.63
C PRO A 70 -9.12 -17.22 13.67
N LEU A 71 -9.17 -15.91 13.43
CA LEU A 71 -9.74 -14.91 14.34
C LEU A 71 -11.21 -14.58 14.05
N ARG A 72 -11.79 -15.19 13.01
CA ARG A 72 -13.20 -15.07 12.63
C ARG A 72 -14.06 -16.11 13.33
#